data_AF-A0A212Q401-F1
#
_entry.id   AF-A0A212Q401-F1
#
_cell.length_a   1.000
_cell.length_b   1.000
_cell.length_c   1.000
_cell.angle_alpha   90.00
_cell.angle_beta   90.00
_cell.angle_gamma   90.00
#
_symmetry.space_group_name_H-M   'P 1'
#
loop_
_entity.id
_entity.type
_entity.pdbx_description
1 polymer ?
#
loop_
_entity_poly.entity_id
_entity_poly.type
_entity_poly.pdbx_seq_one_letter_code
_entity_poly.pdbx_strand_id
1 'polypeptide(L)'
;MRLPVLARLGAFSLLTIGLAGCSSTVQDAFGLSKRSPDEFQVVRRAPLVVPPDYRLRPPGAGTGTTAPAANSTSQDAYTALTGQPAQPDTAMSPAEQTLVSQMPQRSIPDIRQTVNNEGDQVATLDRGSYLFLFTWQRADDQAQGTVLDPLAESQRLRQNGIVTTRRLQSTPLQP
;
A
#
# COMPACT_ATOMS: atom_id res chain seq x y z
N MET A 1 -14.89 60.89 33.23
CA MET A 1 -13.76 60.15 32.62
C MET A 1 -13.89 58.62 32.61
N ARG A 2 -14.88 57.97 33.26
CA ARG A 2 -14.95 56.50 33.37
C ARG A 2 -15.68 55.77 32.23
N LEU A 3 -16.54 56.47 31.49
CA LEU A 3 -17.26 55.92 30.33
C LEU A 3 -16.36 55.39 29.18
N PRO A 4 -15.32 56.11 28.71
CA PRO A 4 -14.51 55.63 27.59
C PRO A 4 -13.59 54.46 27.99
N VAL A 5 -13.25 54.34 29.29
CA VAL A 5 -12.43 53.25 29.81
C VAL A 5 -13.23 51.94 29.86
N LEU A 6 -14.50 52.00 30.29
CA LEU A 6 -15.42 50.85 30.30
C LEU A 6 -15.73 50.36 28.87
N ALA A 7 -15.91 51.28 27.91
CA ALA A 7 -16.14 50.92 26.51
C ALA A 7 -14.91 50.23 25.88
N ARG A 8 -13.69 50.70 26.20
CA ARG A 8 -12.44 50.07 25.71
C ARG A 8 -12.21 48.69 26.32
N LEU A 9 -12.51 48.51 27.61
CA LEU A 9 -12.47 47.20 28.28
C LEU A 9 -13.48 46.21 27.69
N GLY A 10 -14.70 46.67 27.38
CA GLY A 10 -15.71 45.85 26.72
C GLY A 10 -15.28 45.42 25.31
N ALA A 11 -14.75 46.35 24.50
CA ALA A 11 -14.24 46.03 23.17
C ALA A 11 -13.06 45.05 23.21
N PHE A 12 -12.16 45.20 24.19
CA PHE A 12 -11.04 44.28 24.37
C PHE A 12 -11.50 42.87 24.77
N SER A 13 -12.50 42.76 25.65
CA SER A 13 -13.08 41.47 26.04
C SER A 13 -13.82 40.78 24.90
N LEU A 14 -14.50 41.51 24.03
CA LEU A 14 -15.15 40.96 22.83
C LEU A 14 -14.12 40.45 21.81
N LEU A 15 -13.01 41.17 21.65
CA LEU A 15 -11.93 40.79 20.76
C LEU A 15 -11.22 39.50 21.22
N THR A 16 -10.97 39.35 22.51
CA THR A 16 -10.31 38.14 23.05
C THR A 16 -11.19 36.89 22.93
N ILE A 17 -12.51 37.02 23.08
CA ILE A 17 -13.46 35.91 22.87
C ILE A 17 -13.54 35.52 21.39
N GLY A 18 -13.56 36.50 20.47
CA GLY A 18 -13.57 36.24 19.03
C GLY A 18 -12.30 35.51 18.56
N LEU A 19 -11.13 35.86 19.10
CA LEU A 19 -9.87 35.20 18.77
C LEU A 19 -9.74 33.78 19.35
N ALA A 20 -10.41 33.47 20.46
CA ALA A 20 -10.40 32.12 21.05
C ALA A 20 -11.02 31.06 20.11
N GLY A 21 -11.96 31.46 19.24
CA GLY A 21 -12.58 30.59 18.23
C GLY A 21 -11.68 30.25 17.05
N CYS A 22 -10.58 30.99 16.82
CA CYS A 22 -9.58 30.67 15.80
C CYS A 22 -8.51 29.68 16.29
N SER A 23 -8.59 29.19 17.53
CA SER A 23 -7.64 28.21 18.05
C SER A 23 -7.78 26.86 17.31
N SER A 24 -6.66 26.12 17.20
CA SER A 24 -6.54 24.88 16.42
C SER A 24 -7.62 23.84 16.71
N THR A 25 -8.14 23.81 17.94
CA THR A 25 -9.19 22.88 18.38
C THR A 25 -10.47 22.94 17.54
N VAL A 26 -10.88 24.14 17.12
CA VAL A 26 -12.07 24.33 16.28
C VAL A 26 -11.77 23.90 14.85
N GLN A 27 -10.57 24.20 14.34
CA GLN A 27 -10.13 23.80 12.99
C GLN A 27 -10.00 22.27 12.87
N ASP A 28 -9.56 21.59 13.94
CA ASP A 28 -9.49 20.13 14.04
C ASP A 28 -10.89 19.48 14.09
N ALA A 29 -11.87 20.14 14.72
CA ALA A 29 -13.25 19.68 14.77
C ALA A 29 -13.97 19.84 13.42
N PHE A 30 -13.67 20.91 12.67
CA PHE A 30 -14.17 21.13 11.31
C PHE A 30 -13.36 20.41 10.22
N GLY A 31 -12.31 19.65 10.59
CA GLY A 31 -11.53 18.85 9.65
C GLY A 31 -10.63 19.65 8.70
N LEU A 32 -10.37 20.92 9.00
CA LEU A 32 -9.44 21.76 8.24
C LEU A 32 -7.96 21.43 8.56
N SER A 33 -7.72 20.62 9.58
CA SER A 33 -6.40 20.10 9.96
C SER A 33 -5.95 18.93 9.08
N LYS A 34 -4.67 18.91 8.69
CA LYS A 34 -4.07 17.78 7.98
C LYS A 34 -3.91 16.58 8.93
N ARG A 35 -4.82 15.61 8.87
CA ARG A 35 -4.64 14.28 9.47
C ARG A 35 -4.13 13.32 8.39
N SER A 36 -2.81 13.19 8.28
CA SER A 36 -2.21 12.14 7.45
C SER A 36 -2.45 10.79 8.12
N PRO A 37 -2.95 9.77 7.40
CA PRO A 37 -3.05 8.41 7.93
C PRO A 37 -1.66 7.89 8.29
N ASP A 38 -1.57 7.11 9.36
CA ASP A 38 -0.31 6.48 9.80
C ASP A 38 0.13 5.43 8.76
N GLU A 39 1.21 5.73 8.02
CA GLU A 39 1.76 4.84 7.00
C GLU A 39 2.34 3.53 7.57
N PHE A 40 2.47 3.41 8.89
CA PHE A 40 2.92 2.20 9.59
C PHE A 40 1.78 1.44 10.26
N GLN A 41 0.52 1.89 10.11
CA GLN A 41 -0.61 1.20 10.69
C GLN A 41 -0.86 -0.15 9.99
N VAL A 42 -0.56 -1.24 10.69
CA VAL A 42 -0.81 -2.60 10.19
C VAL A 42 -2.24 -3.04 10.52
N VAL A 43 -3.09 -3.16 9.50
CA VAL A 43 -4.45 -3.71 9.64
C VAL A 43 -4.39 -5.24 9.63
N ARG A 44 -4.94 -5.88 10.67
CA ARG A 44 -5.07 -7.34 10.74
C ARG A 44 -6.20 -7.81 9.84
N ARG A 45 -5.85 -8.60 8.82
CA ARG A 45 -6.82 -9.30 7.96
C ARG A 45 -7.30 -10.59 8.64
N ALA A 46 -8.50 -11.04 8.29
CA ALA A 46 -8.99 -12.35 8.71
C ALA A 46 -7.98 -13.45 8.30
N PRO A 47 -7.77 -14.47 9.15
CA PRO A 47 -6.86 -15.57 8.83
C PRO A 47 -7.33 -16.29 7.57
N LEU A 48 -6.41 -16.59 6.65
CA LEU A 48 -6.73 -17.38 5.48
C LEU A 48 -7.03 -18.82 5.92
N VAL A 49 -8.27 -19.27 5.71
CA VAL A 49 -8.65 -20.65 5.95
C VAL A 49 -8.17 -21.48 4.76
N VAL A 50 -7.37 -22.49 5.04
CA VAL A 50 -6.97 -23.49 4.06
C VAL A 50 -8.15 -24.44 3.85
N PRO A 51 -8.66 -24.59 2.61
CA PRO A 51 -9.71 -25.57 2.32
C PRO A 51 -9.23 -26.99 2.61
N PRO A 52 -10.10 -27.89 3.10
CA PRO A 52 -9.74 -29.28 3.44
C PRO A 52 -9.31 -30.12 2.22
N ASP A 53 -9.68 -29.70 1.00
CA ASP A 53 -9.34 -30.40 -0.23
C ASP A 53 -8.42 -29.57 -1.15
N TYR A 54 -7.19 -30.05 -1.31
CA TYR A 54 -6.21 -29.57 -2.31
C TYR A 54 -6.31 -30.30 -3.65
N ARG A 55 -7.26 -31.23 -3.80
CA ARG A 55 -7.40 -32.10 -4.99
C ARG A 55 -8.29 -31.50 -6.08
N LEU A 56 -8.68 -30.23 -5.96
CA LEU A 56 -9.40 -29.55 -7.01
C LEU A 56 -8.47 -29.40 -8.22
N ARG A 57 -8.91 -29.93 -9.36
CA ARG A 57 -8.29 -29.66 -10.66
C ARG A 57 -8.18 -28.12 -10.80
N PRO A 58 -7.03 -27.57 -11.20
CA PRO A 58 -6.92 -26.14 -11.49
C PRO A 58 -8.11 -25.73 -12.36
N PRO A 59 -8.91 -24.72 -11.96
CA PRO A 59 -10.00 -24.26 -12.81
C PRO A 59 -9.36 -23.91 -14.15
N GLY A 60 -9.77 -24.61 -15.20
CA GLY A 60 -9.24 -24.36 -16.54
C GLY A 60 -9.36 -22.87 -16.84
N ALA A 61 -8.38 -22.33 -17.55
CA ALA A 61 -8.36 -20.94 -18.01
C ALA A 61 -9.71 -20.63 -18.68
N GLY A 62 -10.64 -20.02 -17.94
CA GLY A 62 -12.02 -19.82 -18.37
C GLY A 62 -13.09 -19.96 -17.29
N THR A 63 -12.85 -20.71 -16.20
CA THR A 63 -13.81 -20.77 -15.07
C THR A 63 -13.32 -19.92 -13.91
N GLY A 64 -13.65 -18.62 -13.96
CA GLY A 64 -13.38 -17.67 -12.90
C GLY A 64 -14.12 -18.05 -11.61
N THR A 65 -13.50 -18.86 -10.77
CA THR A 65 -13.75 -18.76 -9.33
C THR A 65 -12.96 -17.56 -8.86
N THR A 66 -13.58 -16.39 -8.93
CA THR A 66 -13.18 -15.23 -8.13
C THR A 66 -12.95 -15.73 -6.71
N ALA A 67 -11.70 -15.68 -6.24
CA ALA A 67 -11.44 -15.84 -4.82
C ALA A 67 -12.41 -14.92 -4.07
N PRO A 68 -13.04 -15.34 -2.97
CA PRO A 68 -13.91 -14.45 -2.21
C PRO A 68 -13.10 -13.21 -1.90
N ALA A 69 -13.47 -12.09 -2.53
CA ALA A 69 -12.80 -10.82 -2.32
C ALA A 69 -12.94 -10.53 -0.84
N ALA A 70 -11.83 -10.46 -0.11
CA ALA A 70 -11.87 -10.11 1.30
C ALA A 70 -12.53 -8.73 1.38
N ASN A 71 -13.66 -8.64 2.09
CA ASN A 71 -14.35 -7.37 2.26
C ASN A 71 -13.35 -6.36 2.83
N SER A 72 -13.34 -5.15 2.26
CA SER A 72 -12.50 -4.09 2.80
C SER A 72 -13.04 -3.64 4.15
N THR A 73 -12.18 -3.10 5.03
CA THR A 73 -12.61 -2.54 6.33
C THR A 73 -13.76 -1.54 6.19
N SER A 74 -13.78 -0.78 5.08
CA SER A 74 -14.85 0.16 4.76
C SER A 74 -16.18 -0.54 4.41
N GLN A 75 -16.14 -1.68 3.73
CA GLN A 75 -17.33 -2.49 3.42
C GLN A 75 -17.92 -3.12 4.69
N ASP A 76 -17.05 -3.57 5.60
CA ASP A 76 -17.47 -4.09 6.91
C ASP A 76 -18.09 -2.98 7.78
N ALA A 77 -17.47 -1.79 7.81
CA ALA A 77 -17.99 -0.64 8.53
C ALA A 77 -19.34 -0.15 7.97
N TYR A 78 -19.48 -0.12 6.64
CA TYR A 78 -20.74 0.23 5.98
C TYR A 78 -21.85 -0.75 6.34
N THR A 79 -21.55 -2.05 6.32
CA THR A 79 -22.51 -3.09 6.69
C THR A 79 -22.90 -2.98 8.18
N ALA A 80 -21.95 -2.66 9.05
CA ALA A 80 -22.22 -2.45 10.47
C ALA A 80 -23.10 -1.21 10.75
N LEU A 81 -22.95 -0.15 9.95
CA LEU A 81 -23.72 1.10 10.10
C LEU A 81 -25.10 1.05 9.45
N THR A 82 -25.22 0.38 8.29
CA THR A 82 -26.44 0.42 7.46
C THR A 82 -27.25 -0.87 7.51
N GLY A 83 -26.67 -1.97 8.00
CA GLY A 83 -27.28 -3.30 7.99
C GLY A 83 -27.36 -3.94 6.60
N GLN A 84 -26.91 -3.24 5.55
CA GLN A 84 -26.96 -3.70 4.17
C GLN A 84 -25.54 -4.10 3.72
N PRO A 85 -25.38 -5.23 3.00
CA PRO A 85 -24.07 -5.61 2.48
C PRO A 85 -23.54 -4.49 1.58
N ALA A 86 -22.32 -4.06 1.85
CA ALA A 86 -21.66 -3.08 0.99
C ALA A 86 -21.52 -3.67 -0.41
N GLN A 87 -22.17 -3.03 -1.39
CA GLN A 87 -21.96 -3.36 -2.78
C GLN A 87 -20.47 -3.07 -3.08
N PRO A 88 -19.71 -3.99 -3.67
CA PRO A 88 -18.36 -3.66 -4.09
C PRO A 88 -18.47 -2.52 -5.10
N ASP A 89 -17.80 -1.39 -4.83
CA ASP A 89 -17.61 -0.28 -5.76
C ASP A 89 -16.76 -0.77 -6.94
N THR A 90 -17.35 -1.59 -7.80
CA THR A 90 -16.76 -2.04 -9.06
C THR A 90 -17.03 -1.03 -10.17
N ALA A 91 -17.96 -0.10 -9.95
CA ALA A 91 -18.25 0.98 -10.88
C ALA A 91 -17.30 2.14 -10.59
N MET A 92 -16.39 2.43 -11.53
CA MET A 92 -15.55 3.62 -11.45
C MET A 92 -16.42 4.86 -11.24
N SER A 93 -16.07 5.68 -10.25
CA SER A 93 -16.78 6.93 -10.00
C SER A 93 -16.64 7.90 -11.19
N PRO A 94 -17.54 8.89 -11.34
CA PRO A 94 -17.42 9.88 -12.42
C PRO A 94 -16.08 10.64 -12.40
N ALA A 95 -15.54 10.89 -11.20
CA ALA A 95 -14.23 11.52 -11.02
C ALA A 95 -13.09 10.60 -11.50
N GLU A 96 -13.13 9.31 -11.17
CA GLU A 96 -12.16 8.32 -11.64
C GLU A 96 -12.20 8.15 -13.15
N GLN A 97 -13.39 8.16 -13.77
CA GLN A 97 -13.53 8.12 -15.22
C GLN A 97 -12.91 9.36 -15.88
N THR A 98 -13.11 10.53 -15.28
CA THR A 98 -12.52 11.78 -15.75
C THR A 98 -10.99 11.73 -15.66
N LEU A 99 -10.45 11.27 -14.52
CA LEU A 99 -9.01 11.09 -14.32
C LEU A 99 -8.41 10.10 -15.32
N VAL A 100 -9.04 8.94 -15.51
CA VAL A 100 -8.59 7.92 -16.47
C VAL A 100 -8.66 8.44 -17.92
N SER A 101 -9.66 9.27 -18.24
CA SER A 101 -9.77 9.89 -19.58
C SER A 101 -8.67 10.92 -19.87
N GLN A 102 -8.10 11.52 -18.83
CA GLN A 102 -7.00 12.50 -18.95
C GLN A 102 -5.62 11.83 -19.03
N MET A 103 -5.52 10.53 -18.75
CA MET A 103 -4.25 9.81 -18.84
C MET A 103 -3.89 9.54 -20.32
N PRO A 104 -2.71 10.00 -20.79
CA PRO A 104 -2.31 9.81 -22.18
C PRO A 104 -1.91 8.36 -22.52
N GLN A 105 -1.57 7.54 -21.51
CA GLN A 105 -1.23 6.14 -21.68
C GLN A 105 -2.29 5.23 -21.06
N ARG A 106 -2.87 4.38 -21.91
CA ARG A 106 -3.61 3.19 -21.45
C ARG A 106 -2.62 2.11 -21.02
N SER A 107 -3.11 1.20 -20.16
CA SER A 107 -2.39 0.00 -19.75
C SER A 107 -1.68 -0.64 -20.94
N ILE A 108 -0.35 -0.71 -20.89
CA ILE A 108 0.45 -1.39 -21.90
C ILE A 108 0.23 -2.88 -21.67
N PRO A 109 -0.41 -3.59 -22.62
CA PRO A 109 -0.53 -5.03 -22.50
C PRO A 109 0.88 -5.61 -22.47
N ASP A 110 1.09 -6.58 -21.58
CA ASP A 110 2.34 -7.33 -21.51
C ASP A 110 3.60 -6.56 -21.03
N ILE A 111 3.41 -5.41 -20.36
CA ILE A 111 4.53 -4.61 -19.81
C ILE A 111 5.50 -5.43 -18.93
N ARG A 112 5.02 -6.51 -18.30
CA ARG A 112 5.86 -7.41 -17.51
C ARG A 112 6.87 -8.17 -18.37
N GLN A 113 6.48 -8.65 -19.55
CA GLN A 113 7.42 -9.30 -20.46
C GLN A 113 8.44 -8.30 -20.98
N THR A 114 8.01 -7.08 -21.34
CA THR A 114 8.91 -6.01 -21.76
C THR A 114 9.96 -5.70 -20.69
N VAL A 115 9.53 -5.45 -19.45
CA VAL A 115 10.44 -5.13 -18.33
C VAL A 115 11.38 -6.30 -18.02
N ASN A 116 10.89 -7.54 -18.06
CA ASN A 116 11.74 -8.71 -17.84
C ASN A 116 12.79 -8.85 -18.95
N ASN A 117 12.39 -8.71 -20.22
CA ASN A 117 13.29 -8.78 -21.36
C ASN A 117 14.33 -7.66 -21.35
N GLU A 118 13.96 -6.45 -20.91
CA GLU A 118 14.89 -5.33 -20.71
C GLU A 118 15.85 -5.61 -19.55
N GLY A 119 15.34 -6.13 -18.42
CA GLY A 119 16.16 -6.50 -17.26
C GLY A 119 17.19 -7.59 -17.57
N ASP A 120 16.80 -8.60 -18.33
CA ASP A 120 17.68 -9.69 -18.77
C ASP A 120 18.76 -9.19 -19.74
N GLN A 121 18.43 -8.25 -20.64
CA GLN A 121 19.39 -7.63 -21.56
C GLN A 121 20.41 -6.76 -20.82
N VAL A 122 19.98 -5.95 -19.85
CA VAL A 122 20.90 -5.18 -19.00
C VAL A 122 21.81 -6.11 -18.23
N ALA A 123 21.28 -7.17 -17.60
CA ALA A 123 22.11 -8.13 -16.88
C ALA A 123 23.13 -8.85 -17.78
N THR A 124 22.83 -9.12 -19.05
CA THR A 124 23.73 -9.86 -19.96
C THR A 124 24.78 -8.98 -20.62
N LEU A 125 24.43 -7.76 -21.05
CA LEU A 125 25.38 -6.83 -21.68
C LEU A 125 26.45 -6.35 -20.70
N ASP A 126 26.11 -6.34 -19.42
CA ASP A 126 26.95 -5.78 -18.35
C ASP A 126 28.07 -6.77 -17.95
N ARG A 127 27.81 -8.08 -17.95
CA ARG A 127 28.77 -9.09 -17.44
C ARG A 127 29.93 -9.46 -18.39
N GLY A 128 29.71 -9.39 -19.70
CA GLY A 128 30.66 -9.89 -20.71
C GLY A 128 31.61 -8.83 -21.26
N SER A 129 31.16 -7.59 -21.37
CA SER A 129 31.80 -6.57 -22.20
C SER A 129 32.77 -5.66 -21.42
N TYR A 130 32.43 -5.18 -20.22
CA TYR A 130 33.31 -4.29 -19.45
C TYR A 130 34.00 -4.96 -18.25
N LEU A 131 33.45 -6.04 -17.68
CA LEU A 131 34.12 -6.81 -16.62
C LEU A 131 35.32 -7.64 -17.14
N PHE A 132 35.62 -7.57 -18.44
CA PHE A 132 36.79 -8.26 -19.02
C PHE A 132 38.11 -7.84 -18.34
N LEU A 133 38.24 -6.56 -17.99
CA LEU A 133 39.45 -6.02 -17.36
C LEU A 133 39.45 -6.14 -15.83
N PHE A 134 38.27 -6.31 -15.22
CA PHE A 134 38.10 -6.39 -13.76
C PHE A 134 37.78 -7.83 -13.33
N THR A 135 38.73 -8.74 -13.56
CA THR A 135 38.56 -10.18 -13.35
C THR A 135 38.31 -10.57 -11.89
N TRP A 136 38.81 -9.79 -10.92
CA TRP A 136 38.53 -9.99 -9.50
C TRP A 136 37.07 -9.67 -9.15
N GLN A 137 36.51 -8.63 -9.76
CA GLN A 137 35.11 -8.23 -9.57
C GLN A 137 34.15 -9.20 -10.26
N ARG A 138 34.55 -9.80 -11.39
CA ARG A 138 33.81 -10.90 -12.01
C ARG A 138 33.66 -12.11 -11.07
N ALA A 139 34.67 -12.42 -10.25
CA ALA A 139 34.60 -13.50 -9.28
C ALA A 139 33.62 -13.18 -8.13
N ASP A 140 33.58 -11.92 -7.68
CA ASP A 140 32.63 -11.44 -6.68
C ASP A 140 31.19 -11.37 -7.22
N ASP A 141 30.98 -11.00 -8.49
CA ASP A 141 29.66 -11.01 -9.15
C ASP A 141 29.16 -12.44 -9.50
N GLN A 142 30.09 -13.37 -9.74
CA GLN A 142 29.79 -14.81 -9.89
C GLN A 142 29.37 -15.45 -8.56
N ALA A 143 29.62 -14.78 -7.42
CA ALA A 143 28.85 -15.03 -6.21
C ALA A 143 27.43 -14.48 -6.43
N GLN A 144 26.71 -15.12 -7.36
CA GLN A 144 25.28 -14.96 -7.54
C GLN A 144 24.69 -14.90 -6.14
N GLY A 145 24.00 -13.79 -5.84
CA GLY A 145 23.38 -13.55 -4.54
C GLY A 145 22.80 -14.86 -4.08
N THR A 146 23.43 -15.45 -3.06
CA THR A 146 23.18 -16.83 -2.67
C THR A 146 21.68 -17.00 -2.60
N VAL A 147 21.11 -17.95 -3.35
CA VAL A 147 19.66 -18.17 -3.37
C VAL A 147 19.24 -18.36 -1.94
N LEU A 148 18.75 -17.28 -1.35
CA LEU A 148 18.56 -17.17 0.07
C LEU A 148 17.22 -17.81 0.33
N ASP A 149 17.23 -18.96 1.01
CA ASP A 149 15.99 -19.62 1.36
C ASP A 149 15.14 -18.65 2.20
N PRO A 150 13.99 -18.19 1.68
CA PRO A 150 13.16 -17.21 2.39
C PRO A 150 12.67 -17.77 3.72
N LEU A 151 12.53 -19.10 3.84
CA LEU A 151 12.13 -19.74 5.08
C LEU A 151 13.26 -19.70 6.11
N ALA A 152 14.46 -20.13 5.75
CA ALA A 152 15.62 -20.11 6.64
C ALA A 152 15.96 -18.66 7.08
N GLU A 153 15.91 -17.69 6.17
CA GLU A 153 16.18 -16.30 6.52
C GLU A 153 15.10 -15.71 7.43
N SER A 154 13.82 -16.00 7.16
CA SER A 154 12.74 -15.58 8.07
C SER A 154 12.90 -16.16 9.48
N GLN A 155 13.49 -17.35 9.61
CA GLN A 155 13.77 -17.96 10.92
C GLN A 155 14.92 -17.24 11.62
N ARG A 156 16.02 -16.96 10.90
CA ARG A 156 17.16 -16.19 11.43
C ARG A 156 16.73 -14.81 11.94
N LEU A 157 15.90 -14.10 11.18
CA LEU A 157 15.39 -12.78 11.56
C LEU A 157 14.50 -12.83 12.80
N ARG A 158 13.66 -13.87 12.95
CA ARG A 158 12.85 -14.07 14.16
C ARG A 158 13.70 -14.37 15.39
N GLN A 159 14.78 -15.13 15.23
CA GLN A 159 15.75 -15.37 16.32
C GLN A 159 16.42 -14.07 16.77
N ASN A 160 16.58 -13.11 15.85
CA ASN A 160 17.08 -11.77 16.14
C ASN A 160 16.01 -10.77 16.62
N GLY A 161 14.79 -11.24 16.92
CA GLY A 161 13.70 -10.40 17.44
C GLY A 161 13.03 -9.50 16.39
N ILE A 162 13.30 -9.70 15.09
CA ILE A 162 12.70 -8.93 14.01
C ILE A 162 11.37 -9.58 13.62
N VAL A 163 10.29 -8.78 13.60
CA VAL A 163 8.95 -9.26 13.22
C VAL A 163 8.87 -9.42 11.70
N THR A 164 8.94 -10.67 11.23
CA THR A 164 8.75 -11.01 9.81
C THR A 164 7.28 -11.37 9.54
N THR A 165 6.63 -10.75 8.57
CA THR A 165 5.29 -11.17 8.11
C THR A 165 5.41 -12.43 7.26
N ARG A 166 4.72 -13.51 7.66
CA ARG A 166 4.78 -14.81 6.96
C ARG A 166 3.99 -14.73 5.63
N ARG A 167 4.65 -14.39 4.52
CA ARG A 167 4.06 -14.53 3.18
C ARG A 167 4.14 -16.01 2.78
N LEU A 168 3.05 -16.75 2.95
CA LEU A 168 2.98 -18.22 2.77
C LEU A 168 3.08 -18.72 1.31
N GLN A 169 3.40 -17.89 0.32
CA GLN A 169 3.23 -18.25 -1.10
C GLN A 169 4.33 -17.69 -2.02
N SER A 170 5.58 -18.01 -1.74
CA SER A 170 6.62 -17.97 -2.79
C SER A 170 7.23 -19.36 -2.90
N THR A 171 6.61 -20.21 -3.72
CA THR A 171 7.29 -21.41 -4.21
C THR A 171 8.47 -20.92 -5.06
N PRO A 172 9.73 -21.27 -4.74
CA PRO A 172 10.84 -20.91 -5.61
C PRO A 172 10.62 -21.57 -6.98
N LEU A 173 10.86 -20.80 -8.05
CA LEU A 173 10.93 -21.37 -9.39
C LEU A 173 12.05 -22.42 -9.37
N GLN A 174 11.69 -23.68 -9.64
CA GLN A 174 12.68 -24.72 -9.89
C GLN A 174 13.43 -24.38 -11.20
N PRO A 175 14.73 -24.68 -11.27
CA PRO A 175 15.57 -24.38 -12.44
C PRO A 175 15.07 -25.08 -13.70
#